data_AF-A0AAU1AI87-F1
#
_entry.id   AF-A0AAU1AI87-F1
#
_cell.length_a   1.000
_cell.length_b   1.000
_cell.length_c   1.000
_cell.angle_alpha   90.00
_cell.angle_beta   90.00
_cell.angle_gamma   90.00
#
_symmetry.space_group_name_H-M   'P 1'
#
loop_
_entity.id
_entity.type
_entity.pdbx_description
1 polymer ?
#
loop_
_entity_poly.entity_id
_entity_poly.type
_entity_poly.pdbx_seq_one_letter_code
_entity_poly.pdbx_strand_id
1 'polypeptide(L)'
;MADGFADRLTAFQARLASIGPAFGDDETGSLLGVAYDEAASFVFESLGEALEELGFAGDDLTAMARSHEANEADNGDLFRVLLRRMEG
;
A
#
# COMPACT_ATOMS: atom_id res chain seq x y z
N MET A 1 3.96 0.68 7.18
CA MET A 1 2.66 -0.01 6.97
C MET A 1 2.66 -0.72 5.62
N ALA A 2 2.97 -0.03 4.52
CA ALA A 2 3.11 -0.61 3.18
C ALA A 2 4.18 -1.72 3.12
N ASP A 3 5.36 -1.51 3.70
CA ASP A 3 6.43 -2.52 3.72
C ASP A 3 5.98 -3.86 4.32
N GLY A 4 5.26 -3.81 5.45
CA GLY A 4 4.73 -5.01 6.10
C GLY A 4 3.57 -5.67 5.34
N PHE A 5 2.91 -4.96 4.41
CA PHE A 5 1.94 -5.57 3.50
C PHE A 5 2.66 -6.21 2.31
N ALA A 6 3.64 -5.52 1.72
CA ALA A 6 4.49 -6.04 0.66
C ALA A 6 5.21 -7.34 1.07
N ASP A 7 5.83 -7.38 2.25
CA ASP A 7 6.49 -8.57 2.78
C ASP A 7 5.52 -9.76 2.91
N ARG A 8 4.29 -9.50 3.36
CA ARG A 8 3.25 -10.52 3.48
C ARG A 8 2.73 -10.99 2.12
N LEU A 9 2.62 -10.10 1.15
CA LEU A 9 2.25 -10.44 -0.23
C LEU A 9 3.31 -11.33 -0.87
N THR A 10 4.60 -11.00 -0.72
CA THR A 10 5.71 -11.82 -1.20
C THR A 10 5.71 -13.21 -0.54
N ALA A 11 5.52 -13.27 0.79
CA ALA A 11 5.43 -14.54 1.51
C ALA A 11 4.22 -15.39 1.05
N PHE A 12 3.09 -14.74 0.75
CA PHE A 12 1.90 -15.40 0.23
C PHE A 12 2.12 -15.95 -1.18
N GLN A 13 2.71 -15.17 -2.09
CA GLN A 13 3.09 -15.60 -3.43
C GLN A 13 4.00 -16.83 -3.39
N ALA A 14 5.03 -16.81 -2.54
CA ALA A 14 5.94 -17.94 -2.36
C ALA A 14 5.20 -19.21 -1.87
N ARG A 15 4.22 -19.05 -0.97
CA ARG A 15 3.42 -20.16 -0.48
C ARG A 15 2.50 -20.74 -1.56
N LEU A 16 1.87 -19.90 -2.37
CA LEU A 16 1.04 -20.37 -3.50
C LEU A 16 1.88 -21.10 -4.54
N ALA A 17 3.07 -20.60 -4.88
CA ALA A 17 3.95 -21.26 -5.84
C ALA A 17 4.29 -22.72 -5.47
N SER A 18 4.23 -23.08 -4.17
CA SER A 18 4.43 -24.45 -3.70
C SER A 18 3.27 -25.42 -3.93
N ILE A 19 2.07 -24.92 -4.27
CA ILE A 19 0.85 -25.73 -4.40
C ILE A 19 0.71 -26.28 -5.83
N GLY A 20 1.08 -25.52 -6.87
CA GLY A 20 0.96 -25.93 -8.27
C GLY A 20 1.53 -27.33 -8.58
N PRO A 21 2.74 -27.68 -8.09
CA PRO A 21 3.31 -29.01 -8.29
C PRO A 21 2.52 -30.17 -7.66
N ALA A 22 1.57 -29.90 -6.75
CA ALA A 22 0.80 -30.92 -6.05
C ALA A 22 -0.32 -31.54 -6.91
N PHE A 23 -0.68 -30.93 -8.05
CA PHE A 23 -1.78 -31.43 -8.89
C PHE A 23 -1.38 -32.63 -9.76
N GLY A 24 -0.08 -32.89 -9.93
CA GLY A 24 0.43 -33.98 -10.76
C GLY A 24 0.41 -33.66 -12.26
N ASP A 25 1.07 -34.52 -13.04
CA ASP A 25 1.34 -34.29 -14.47
C ASP A 25 0.35 -35.02 -15.40
N ASP A 26 -0.70 -35.65 -14.86
CA ASP A 26 -1.76 -36.24 -15.68
C ASP A 26 -2.67 -35.15 -16.29
N GLU A 27 -3.56 -35.53 -17.21
CA GLU A 27 -4.45 -34.59 -17.90
C GLU A 27 -5.31 -33.77 -16.92
N THR A 28 -5.76 -34.38 -15.82
CA THR A 28 -6.56 -33.69 -14.81
C THR A 28 -5.69 -32.74 -13.99
N GLY A 29 -4.51 -33.19 -13.57
CA GLY A 29 -3.52 -32.40 -12.86
C GLY A 29 -3.06 -31.18 -13.65
N SER A 30 -2.81 -31.33 -14.95
CA SER A 30 -2.46 -30.23 -15.86
C SER A 30 -3.59 -29.20 -15.97
N LEU A 31 -4.85 -29.65 -16.09
CA LEU A 31 -5.99 -28.73 -16.17
C LEU A 31 -6.19 -27.95 -14.86
N LEU A 32 -6.03 -28.63 -13.72
CA LEU A 32 -6.06 -28.00 -12.40
C LEU A 32 -4.92 -27.01 -12.20
N GLY A 33 -3.71 -27.33 -12.68
CA GLY A 33 -2.56 -26.43 -12.67
C GLY A 33 -2.82 -25.14 -13.43
N VAL A 34 -3.37 -25.23 -14.65
CA VAL A 34 -3.73 -24.04 -15.44
C VAL A 34 -4.81 -23.20 -14.74
N ALA A 35 -5.87 -23.82 -14.24
CA ALA A 35 -6.93 -23.11 -13.54
C ALA A 35 -6.41 -22.44 -12.24
N TYR A 36 -5.47 -23.10 -11.56
CA TYR A 36 -4.81 -22.58 -10.38
C TYR A 36 -3.94 -21.35 -10.70
N ASP A 37 -3.11 -21.44 -11.74
CA ASP A 37 -2.23 -20.34 -12.15
C ASP A 37 -3.02 -19.09 -12.56
N GLU A 38 -4.12 -19.27 -13.29
CA GLU A 38 -5.01 -18.16 -13.67
C GLU A 38 -5.63 -17.50 -12.43
N ALA A 39 -6.19 -18.31 -11.51
CA ALA A 39 -6.79 -17.80 -10.29
C ALA A 39 -5.76 -17.09 -9.38
N ALA A 40 -4.55 -17.66 -9.27
CA ALA A 40 -3.47 -17.06 -8.51
C ALA A 40 -3.02 -15.72 -9.11
N SER A 41 -2.89 -15.66 -10.45
CA SER A 41 -2.50 -14.44 -11.17
C SER A 41 -3.50 -13.31 -10.93
N PHE A 42 -4.81 -13.58 -11.07
CA PHE A 42 -5.86 -12.59 -10.80
C PHE A 42 -5.80 -12.04 -9.37
N VAL A 43 -5.57 -12.92 -8.38
CA VAL A 43 -5.45 -12.50 -6.98
C VAL A 43 -4.21 -11.65 -6.75
N PHE A 44 -3.07 -12.00 -7.35
CA PHE A 44 -1.84 -11.22 -7.20
C PHE A 44 -1.92 -9.85 -7.86
N GLU A 45 -2.57 -9.73 -9.01
CA GLU A 45 -2.85 -8.45 -9.66
C GLU A 45 -3.69 -7.56 -8.74
N SER A 46 -4.81 -8.08 -8.24
CA SER A 46 -5.71 -7.35 -7.32
C SER A 46 -4.99 -6.88 -6.05
N LEU A 47 -4.10 -7.71 -5.48
CA LEU A 47 -3.33 -7.36 -4.29
C LEU A 47 -2.19 -6.38 -4.59
N GLY A 48 -1.62 -6.43 -5.80
CA GLY A 48 -0.64 -5.47 -6.29
C GLY A 48 -1.23 -4.07 -6.41
N GLU A 49 -2.41 -3.94 -7.03
CA GLU A 49 -3.15 -2.67 -7.11
C GLU A 49 -3.46 -2.11 -5.71
N ALA A 50 -3.89 -2.96 -4.78
CA ALA A 50 -4.15 -2.54 -3.41
C ALA A 50 -2.87 -2.04 -2.68
N LEU A 51 -1.70 -2.63 -2.97
CA LEU A 51 -0.42 -2.17 -2.42
C LEU A 51 -0.05 -0.79 -2.97
N GLU A 52 -0.24 -0.54 -4.27
CA GLU A 52 0.01 0.76 -4.88
C GLU A 52 -0.89 1.85 -4.29
N GLU A 53 -2.20 1.57 -4.14
CA GLU A 53 -3.15 2.52 -3.56
C GLU A 53 -2.82 2.84 -2.09
N LEU A 54 -2.36 1.85 -1.31
CA LEU A 54 -1.86 2.09 0.04
C LEU A 54 -0.62 3.01 0.06
N GLY A 55 0.24 2.92 -0.97
CA GLY A 55 1.36 3.83 -1.17
C GLY A 55 0.89 5.26 -1.40
N PHE A 56 -0.01 5.46 -2.36
CA PHE A 56 -0.57 6.77 -2.67
C PHE A 56 -1.28 7.41 -1.48
N ALA A 57 -2.13 6.65 -0.77
CA ALA A 57 -2.80 7.14 0.42
C ALA A 57 -1.80 7.55 1.53
N GLY A 58 -0.68 6.83 1.66
CA GLY A 58 0.39 7.18 2.60
C GLY A 58 1.09 8.48 2.26
N ASP A 59 1.39 8.70 0.97
CA ASP A 59 2.00 9.92 0.47
C ASP A 59 1.07 11.13 0.65
N ASP A 60 -0.22 10.97 0.34
CA ASP A 60 -1.23 12.00 0.52
C ASP A 60 -1.39 12.41 1.99
N LEU A 61 -1.46 11.44 2.91
CA LEU A 61 -1.51 11.72 4.34
C LEU A 61 -0.25 12.44 4.83
N THR A 62 0.91 12.08 4.32
CA THR A 62 2.18 12.75 4.63
C THR A 62 2.19 14.19 4.13
N ALA A 63 1.66 14.43 2.92
CA ALA A 63 1.52 15.77 2.38
C ALA A 63 0.52 16.61 3.20
N MET A 64 -0.61 16.03 3.60
CA MET A 64 -1.58 16.70 4.48
C MET A 64 -0.97 17.07 5.83
N ALA A 65 -0.20 16.17 6.46
CA ALA A 65 0.48 16.43 7.72
C ALA A 65 1.45 17.61 7.61
N ARG A 66 2.29 17.65 6.56
CA ARG A 66 3.21 18.77 6.30
C ARG A 66 2.46 20.09 6.07
N SER A 67 1.37 20.05 5.34
CA SER A 67 0.52 21.23 5.09
C SER A 67 -0.10 21.75 6.39
N HIS A 68 -0.54 20.85 7.28
CA HIS A 68 -1.06 21.21 8.59
C HIS A 68 0.00 21.89 9.47
N GLU A 69 1.20 21.30 9.57
CA GLU A 69 2.33 21.88 10.31
C GLU A 69 2.70 23.28 9.79
N ALA A 70 2.73 23.47 8.47
CA ALA A 70 2.99 24.76 7.85
C ALA A 70 1.90 25.80 8.20
N ASN A 71 0.63 25.42 8.10
CA ASN A 71 -0.49 26.31 8.46
C ASN A 71 -0.47 26.73 9.94
N GLU A 72 -0.09 25.82 10.84
CA GLU A 72 0.06 26.15 12.27
C GLU A 72 1.20 27.14 12.51
N ALA A 73 2.33 26.96 11.82
CA ALA A 73 3.47 27.86 11.91
C ALA A 73 3.11 29.27 11.40
N ASP A 74 2.48 29.37 10.22
CA ASP A 74 2.05 30.63 9.61
C ASP A 74 1.04 31.37 10.50
N ASN A 75 0.05 30.66 11.05
CA ASN A 75 -0.90 31.24 11.99
C ASN A 75 -0.21 31.73 13.26
N GLY A 76 0.73 30.96 13.80
CA GLY A 76 1.52 31.36 14.97
C GLY A 76 2.30 32.65 14.72
N ASP A 77 2.93 32.78 13.55
CA ASP A 77 3.65 33.99 13.15
C ASP A 77 2.72 35.19 12.98
N LEU A 78 1.57 35.00 12.34
CA LEU A 78 0.55 36.04 12.20
C LEU A 78 0.09 36.56 13.58
N PHE A 79 -0.24 35.64 14.50
CA PHE A 79 -0.66 36.03 15.86
C PHE A 79 0.44 36.80 16.60
N ARG A 80 1.71 36.39 16.49
CA ARG A 80 2.84 37.12 17.10
C ARG A 80 2.98 38.53 16.51
N VAL A 81 2.80 38.69 15.20
CA VAL A 81 2.83 40.00 14.53
C VAL A 81 1.70 40.89 15.01
N LEU A 82 0.48 40.35 15.12
CA LEU A 82 -0.68 41.09 15.61
C LEU A 82 -0.52 41.54 17.07
N LEU A 83 -0.04 40.65 17.95
CA LEU A 83 0.24 40.98 19.34
C LEU A 83 1.27 42.11 19.47
N ARG A 84 2.38 42.02 18.74
CA ARG A 84 3.40 43.08 18.71
C ARG A 84 2.84 44.43 18.27
N ARG A 85 1.93 44.42 17.29
CA ARG A 85 1.27 45.64 16.79
C ARG A 85 0.28 46.24 17.79
N MET A 86 -0.27 45.43 18.70
CA MET A 86 -1.18 45.91 19.74
C MET A 86 -0.46 46.40 21.00
N GLU A 87 0.73 45.87 21.27
CA GLU A 87 1.55 46.26 22.44
C GLU A 87 2.41 47.51 22.20
N GLY A 88 2.61 47.92 20.95
CA GLY A 88 3.30 49.16 20.55
C GLY A 88 2.34 50.27 20.19
#